data_AF-T1EI60-F1
#
_entry.id   AF-T1EI60-F1
#
_cell.length_a   1.000
_cell.length_b   1.000
_cell.length_c   1.000
_cell.angle_alpha   90.00
_cell.angle_beta   90.00
_cell.angle_gamma   90.00
#
_symmetry.space_group_name_H-M   'P 1'
#
loop_
_entity.id
_entity.type
_entity.pdbx_description
1 polymer ?
#
loop_
_entity_poly.entity_id
_entity_poly.type
_entity_poly.pdbx_seq_one_letter_code
_entity_poly.pdbx_strand_id
1 'polypeptide(L)'
;KTVYIVKPDEGSQGEGIYIIKDPKDYILEANKRHLIQEYVANPMLIDGLKFDLRLYVVLTSIEPLTIYMSKDGLARFCTQPYKAPTSKNIGNPYIHLTNYSLNKKSKYYIHTESSQDGSKRSLSNVMKQIRFQGYDVDVIKRKIKDLVIKTLIAIAPDLKSEFRSCLPASDKNKTISCFQILGFDILLDSDGAPILLEVNSSPSLRLDFE
;
A
#
# COMPACT_ATOMS: atom_id res chain seq x y z
N LYS A 1 -0.28 17.39 17.39
CA LYS A 1 -0.32 16.16 18.22
C LYS A 1 -0.25 14.98 17.26
N THR A 2 0.70 14.08 17.48
CA THR A 2 0.86 12.85 16.69
C THR A 2 -0.36 11.95 16.87
N VAL A 3 -0.79 11.31 15.79
CA VAL A 3 -1.89 10.34 15.76
C VAL A 3 -1.29 9.01 15.32
N TYR A 4 -1.85 7.89 15.76
CA TYR A 4 -1.32 6.57 15.45
C TYR A 4 -2.39 5.70 14.80
N ILE A 5 -1.96 4.77 13.96
CA ILE A 5 -2.78 3.70 13.39
C ILE A 5 -2.32 2.37 13.97
N VAL A 6 -3.27 1.59 14.46
CA VAL A 6 -3.05 0.26 15.02
C VAL A 6 -3.46 -0.76 13.95
N LYS A 7 -2.57 -1.70 13.65
CA LYS A 7 -2.76 -2.73 12.62
C LYS A 7 -2.49 -4.10 13.23
N PRO A 8 -3.40 -5.10 13.08
CA PRO A 8 -3.13 -6.46 13.51
C PRO A 8 -2.01 -7.10 12.67
N ASP A 9 -1.16 -7.94 13.29
CA ASP A 9 -0.04 -8.61 12.59
C ASP A 9 -0.52 -9.57 11.48
N GLU A 10 -1.62 -10.29 11.72
CA GLU A 10 -2.21 -11.27 10.77
C GLU A 10 -3.45 -10.71 10.06
N GLY A 11 -3.65 -9.40 10.09
CA GLY A 11 -4.78 -8.74 9.47
C GLY A 11 -4.69 -8.73 7.95
N SER A 12 -5.85 -8.79 7.27
CA SER A 12 -5.95 -8.46 5.86
C SER A 12 -7.16 -7.55 5.63
N GLN A 13 -7.24 -6.94 4.45
CA GLN A 13 -8.45 -6.22 4.01
C GLN A 13 -8.88 -5.04 4.91
N GLY A 14 -7.99 -4.55 5.77
CA GLY A 14 -8.29 -3.46 6.71
C GLY A 14 -9.07 -3.88 7.95
N GLU A 15 -9.26 -5.18 8.18
CA GLU A 15 -9.96 -5.68 9.36
C GLU A 15 -9.13 -5.45 10.64
N GLY A 16 -9.79 -5.00 11.71
CA GLY A 16 -9.14 -4.71 12.99
C GLY A 16 -8.24 -3.48 13.00
N ILE A 17 -8.19 -2.70 11.91
CA ILE A 17 -7.44 -1.44 11.86
C ILE A 17 -8.25 -0.32 12.52
N TYR A 18 -7.62 0.40 13.44
CA TYR A 18 -8.20 1.59 14.07
C TYR A 18 -7.14 2.66 14.32
N ILE A 19 -7.60 3.87 14.62
CA ILE A 19 -6.73 5.03 14.82
C ILE A 19 -6.88 5.49 16.28
N ILE A 20 -5.76 5.81 16.92
CA ILE A 20 -5.69 6.30 18.30
C ILE A 20 -4.94 7.64 18.36
N LYS A 21 -5.24 8.46 19.37
CA LYS A 21 -4.58 9.76 19.57
C LYS A 21 -3.55 9.73 20.69
N ASP A 22 -3.77 8.88 21.68
CA ASP A 22 -2.84 8.63 22.76
C ASP A 22 -2.48 7.14 22.73
N PRO A 23 -1.21 6.76 22.85
CA PRO A 23 -0.82 5.36 23.01
C PRO A 23 -1.53 4.66 24.16
N LYS A 24 -2.02 5.40 25.16
CA LYS A 24 -2.86 4.87 26.26
C LYS A 24 -4.22 4.37 25.81
N ASP A 25 -4.72 4.83 24.66
CA ASP A 25 -5.98 4.37 24.08
C ASP A 25 -5.83 2.99 23.38
N TYR A 26 -4.62 2.43 23.36
CA TYR A 26 -4.37 1.10 22.79
C TYR A 26 -5.14 0.02 23.56
N ILE A 27 -5.91 -0.77 22.81
CA ILE A 27 -6.68 -1.89 23.36
C ILE A 27 -5.81 -3.14 23.25
N LEU A 28 -5.31 -3.62 24.39
CA LEU A 28 -4.60 -4.89 24.47
C LEU A 28 -5.60 -6.04 24.31
N GLU A 29 -5.43 -6.83 23.25
CA GLU A 29 -6.20 -8.05 23.03
C GLU A 29 -5.32 -9.27 23.32
N ALA A 30 -5.79 -10.17 24.20
CA ALA A 30 -5.07 -11.40 24.51
C ALA A 30 -4.84 -12.22 23.24
N ASN A 31 -3.61 -12.70 23.05
CA ASN A 31 -3.18 -13.50 21.91
C ASN A 31 -3.23 -12.82 20.53
N LYS A 32 -3.37 -11.47 20.47
CA LYS A 32 -3.20 -10.73 19.22
C LYS A 32 -2.04 -9.76 19.30
N ARG A 33 -1.20 -9.79 18.28
CA ARG A 33 -0.12 -8.83 18.11
C ARG A 33 -0.56 -7.71 17.17
N HIS A 34 -0.09 -6.52 17.48
CA HIS A 34 -0.40 -5.31 16.72
C HIS A 34 0.86 -4.49 16.49
N LEU A 35 0.95 -3.91 15.30
CA LEU A 35 1.86 -2.81 14.98
C LEU A 35 1.15 -1.48 15.28
N ILE A 36 1.81 -0.62 16.05
CA ILE A 36 1.43 0.79 16.20
C ILE A 36 2.37 1.62 15.34
N GLN A 37 1.79 2.35 14.39
CA GLN A 37 2.52 3.18 13.44
C GLN A 37 2.02 4.62 13.52
N GLU A 38 2.89 5.60 13.33
CA GLU A 38 2.45 6.99 13.17
C GLU A 38 1.52 7.12 11.96
N TYR A 39 0.38 7.78 12.15
CA TYR A 39 -0.60 8.02 11.11
C TYR A 39 -0.20 9.21 10.24
N VAL A 40 -0.14 9.01 8.93
CA VAL A 40 0.08 10.08 7.95
C VAL A 40 -1.15 10.99 7.90
N ALA A 41 -1.09 12.09 8.65
CA ALA A 41 -2.19 13.04 8.83
C ALA A 41 -2.32 14.07 7.70
N ASN A 42 -1.28 14.23 6.88
CA ASN A 42 -1.26 15.13 5.73
C ASN A 42 -1.00 14.34 4.44
N PRO A 43 -1.93 13.46 4.01
CA PRO A 43 -1.79 12.74 2.75
C PRO A 43 -2.02 13.68 1.55
N MET A 44 -1.46 13.34 0.40
CA MET A 44 -1.91 13.89 -0.88
C MET A 44 -3.38 13.54 -1.10
N LEU A 45 -4.15 14.49 -1.64
CA LEU A 45 -5.56 14.33 -1.92
C LEU A 45 -5.85 14.57 -3.40
N ILE A 46 -6.77 13.79 -3.96
CA ILE A 46 -7.35 14.04 -5.28
C ILE A 46 -8.86 14.07 -5.07
N ASP A 47 -9.52 15.12 -5.59
CA ASP A 47 -10.96 15.39 -5.38
C ASP A 47 -11.33 15.48 -3.88
N GLY A 48 -10.38 15.89 -3.03
CA GLY A 48 -10.53 15.93 -1.58
C GLY A 48 -10.56 14.55 -0.90
N LEU A 49 -10.30 13.47 -1.63
CA LEU A 49 -10.29 12.09 -1.13
C LEU A 49 -8.86 11.61 -0.87
N LYS A 50 -8.69 10.87 0.23
CA LYS A 50 -7.46 10.14 0.52
C LYS A 50 -7.37 8.92 -0.39
N PHE A 51 -6.19 8.61 -0.90
CA PHE A 51 -5.94 7.43 -1.71
C PHE A 51 -4.59 6.80 -1.38
N ASP A 52 -4.44 5.52 -1.69
CA ASP A 52 -3.14 4.85 -1.76
C ASP A 52 -2.87 4.33 -3.17
N LEU A 53 -1.61 3.99 -3.44
CA LEU A 53 -1.15 3.37 -4.67
C LEU A 53 -0.80 1.90 -4.41
N ARG A 54 -1.46 1.00 -5.13
CA ARG A 54 -1.11 -0.40 -5.29
C ARG A 54 -0.23 -0.55 -6.53
N LEU A 55 1.04 -0.87 -6.31
CA LEU A 55 2.00 -1.16 -7.38
C LEU A 55 2.30 -2.65 -7.43
N TYR A 56 2.47 -3.19 -8.63
CA TYR A 56 2.83 -4.59 -8.85
C TYR A 56 4.31 -4.69 -9.19
N VAL A 57 5.05 -5.48 -8.42
CA VAL A 57 6.49 -5.70 -8.58
C VAL A 57 6.73 -7.20 -8.73
N VAL A 58 7.50 -7.60 -9.72
CA VAL A 58 7.88 -9.00 -9.95
C VAL A 58 9.35 -9.17 -9.57
N LEU A 59 9.61 -9.98 -8.55
CA LEU A 59 10.94 -10.50 -8.25
C LEU A 59 11.14 -11.77 -9.08
N THR A 60 12.15 -11.80 -9.93
CA THR A 60 12.42 -12.93 -10.87
C THR A 60 13.71 -13.68 -10.55
N SER A 61 14.60 -13.07 -9.78
CA SER A 61 15.81 -13.70 -9.27
C SER A 61 16.26 -12.97 -8.01
N ILE A 62 16.78 -13.73 -7.03
CA ILE A 62 17.42 -13.21 -5.81
C ILE A 62 18.93 -13.12 -5.99
N GLU A 63 19.51 -13.91 -6.90
CA GLU A 63 20.96 -13.98 -7.15
C GLU A 63 21.24 -14.14 -8.67
N PRO A 64 21.50 -13.04 -9.40
CA PRO A 64 21.47 -11.64 -8.96
C PRO A 64 20.04 -11.12 -8.73
N LEU A 65 19.88 -10.16 -7.81
CA LEU A 65 18.58 -9.54 -7.52
C LEU A 65 18.02 -8.86 -8.79
N THR A 66 16.95 -9.41 -9.34
CA THR A 66 16.32 -8.94 -10.58
C THR A 66 14.84 -8.67 -10.34
N ILE A 67 14.48 -7.40 -10.42
CA ILE A 67 13.13 -6.90 -10.09
C ILE A 67 12.56 -6.09 -11.25
N TYR A 68 11.27 -6.28 -11.52
CA TYR A 68 10.53 -5.53 -12.53
C TYR A 68 9.33 -4.87 -11.87
N MET A 69 9.09 -3.60 -12.16
CA MET A 69 7.89 -2.90 -11.70
C MET A 69 6.95 -2.71 -12.89
N SER A 70 5.67 -3.06 -12.70
CA SER A 70 4.64 -2.82 -13.71
C SER A 70 4.59 -1.33 -14.08
N LYS A 71 4.31 -1.04 -15.35
CA LYS A 71 4.15 0.34 -15.84
C LYS A 71 2.91 1.02 -15.27
N ASP A 72 1.90 0.22 -14.92
CA ASP A 72 0.65 0.68 -14.33
C ASP A 72 0.34 -0.08 -13.04
N GLY A 73 -0.61 0.44 -12.28
CA GLY A 73 -1.08 -0.09 -11.01
C GLY A 73 -2.49 0.44 -10.72
N LEU A 74 -2.88 0.39 -9.46
CA LEU A 74 -4.20 0.87 -9.03
C LEU A 74 -4.02 1.95 -7.98
N ALA A 75 -4.82 3.01 -8.06
CA ALA A 75 -5.06 3.91 -6.96
C ALA A 75 -6.40 3.56 -6.33
N ARG A 76 -6.42 3.42 -5.00
CA ARG A 76 -7.61 3.06 -4.22
C ARG A 76 -8.01 4.23 -3.35
N PHE A 77 -9.23 4.71 -3.56
CA PHE A 77 -9.73 5.92 -2.90
C PHE A 77 -10.64 5.56 -1.72
N CYS A 78 -10.53 6.38 -0.67
CA CYS A 78 -11.60 6.55 0.30
C CYS A 78 -12.87 7.05 -0.39
N THR A 79 -14.04 6.76 0.18
CA THR A 79 -15.33 7.20 -0.39
C THR A 79 -15.89 8.47 0.23
N GLN A 80 -15.23 9.01 1.25
CA GLN A 80 -15.62 10.27 1.89
C GLN A 80 -14.47 11.29 1.91
N PRO A 81 -14.76 12.60 1.78
CA PRO A 81 -13.76 13.66 1.83
C PRO A 81 -12.87 13.57 3.06
N TYR A 82 -11.57 13.65 2.83
CA TYR A 82 -10.57 13.58 3.88
C TYR A 82 -10.73 14.75 4.85
N LYS A 83 -10.63 14.43 6.14
CA LYS A 83 -10.45 15.42 7.21
C LYS A 83 -9.39 14.88 8.15
N ALA A 84 -8.52 15.76 8.63
CA ALA A 84 -7.52 15.38 9.62
C ALA A 84 -8.18 14.69 10.84
N PRO A 85 -7.52 13.72 11.49
CA PRO A 85 -8.12 12.98 12.60
C PRO A 85 -8.46 13.88 13.80
N THR A 86 -9.71 13.80 14.24
CA THR A 86 -10.31 14.47 15.39
C THR A 86 -11.12 13.44 16.19
N SER A 87 -11.56 13.78 17.41
CA SER A 87 -12.30 12.80 18.22
C SER A 87 -13.67 12.49 17.63
N LYS A 88 -14.15 13.32 16.67
CA LYS A 88 -15.44 13.16 16.01
C LYS A 88 -15.39 12.27 14.76
N ASN A 89 -14.24 12.17 14.09
CA ASN A 89 -14.12 11.44 12.82
C ASN A 89 -13.13 10.26 12.86
N ILE A 90 -12.34 10.10 13.93
CA ILE A 90 -11.31 9.04 14.04
C ILE A 90 -11.88 7.63 13.88
N GLY A 91 -13.13 7.42 14.29
CA GLY A 91 -13.85 6.15 14.13
C GLY A 91 -14.53 5.96 12.78
N ASN A 92 -14.41 6.91 11.84
CA ASN A 92 -14.97 6.79 10.50
C ASN A 92 -13.94 6.24 9.51
N PRO A 93 -13.99 4.95 9.16
CA PRO A 93 -12.96 4.33 8.35
C PRO A 93 -13.04 4.77 6.88
N TYR A 94 -14.20 5.24 6.39
CA TYR A 94 -14.38 5.70 4.99
C TYR A 94 -13.68 7.02 4.65
N ILE A 95 -13.16 7.74 5.66
CA ILE A 95 -12.33 8.93 5.50
C ILE A 95 -10.84 8.56 5.53
N HIS A 96 -10.50 7.52 6.31
CA HIS A 96 -9.13 7.27 6.75
C HIS A 96 -8.47 6.03 6.17
N LEU A 97 -9.24 5.01 5.76
CA LEU A 97 -8.77 3.71 5.27
C LEU A 97 -9.18 3.55 3.81
N THR A 98 -8.20 3.26 2.96
CA THR A 98 -8.34 3.18 1.49
C THR A 98 -8.60 1.76 0.98
N ASN A 99 -8.70 0.79 1.89
CA ASN A 99 -8.91 -0.62 1.53
C ASN A 99 -10.20 -0.80 0.70
N TYR A 100 -10.07 -1.48 -0.43
CA TYR A 100 -11.19 -1.76 -1.35
C TYR A 100 -12.32 -2.55 -0.66
N SER A 101 -11.97 -3.60 0.08
CA SER A 101 -12.89 -4.47 0.85
C SER A 101 -13.82 -3.70 1.78
N LEU A 102 -13.34 -2.60 2.34
CA LEU A 102 -14.11 -1.67 3.17
C LEU A 102 -14.91 -0.72 2.29
N ASN A 103 -14.24 0.02 1.40
CA ASN A 103 -14.85 1.12 0.66
C ASN A 103 -15.94 0.64 -0.30
N LYS A 104 -15.83 -0.57 -0.88
CA LYS A 104 -16.88 -1.16 -1.72
C LYS A 104 -18.23 -1.36 -1.01
N LYS A 105 -18.23 -1.39 0.32
CA LYS A 105 -19.46 -1.49 1.14
C LYS A 105 -20.09 -0.12 1.38
N SER A 106 -19.42 0.97 1.01
CA SER A 106 -19.92 2.32 1.15
C SER A 106 -20.96 2.64 0.09
N LYS A 107 -22.07 3.28 0.47
CA LYS A 107 -23.06 3.81 -0.49
C LYS A 107 -22.52 4.89 -1.43
N TYR A 108 -21.33 5.44 -1.12
CA TYR A 108 -20.65 6.45 -1.92
C TYR A 108 -19.54 5.84 -2.81
N TYR A 109 -19.43 4.52 -2.85
CA TYR A 109 -18.48 3.87 -3.75
C TYR A 109 -18.94 4.02 -5.19
N ILE A 110 -18.07 4.58 -6.03
CA ILE A 110 -18.37 4.82 -7.43
C ILE A 110 -17.75 3.68 -8.24
N HIS A 111 -18.61 2.75 -8.65
CA HIS A 111 -18.34 1.75 -9.67
C HIS A 111 -18.48 2.41 -11.04
N THR A 112 -17.37 2.55 -11.76
CA THR A 112 -17.41 3.16 -13.08
C THR A 112 -16.22 2.70 -13.90
N GLU A 113 -16.47 2.47 -15.19
CA GLU A 113 -15.42 2.27 -16.20
C GLU A 113 -14.70 3.58 -16.52
N SER A 114 -15.31 4.72 -16.16
CA SER A 114 -14.69 6.02 -16.28
C SER A 114 -13.44 6.10 -15.44
N SER A 115 -12.35 6.34 -16.13
CA SER A 115 -11.01 6.30 -15.57
C SER A 115 -10.64 7.54 -14.72
N GLN A 116 -11.60 8.46 -14.51
CA GLN A 116 -11.38 9.77 -13.86
C GLN A 116 -12.07 9.95 -12.50
N ASP A 117 -13.25 9.35 -12.28
CA ASP A 117 -14.12 9.61 -11.12
C ASP A 117 -14.36 8.39 -10.23
N GLY A 118 -14.00 7.18 -10.68
CA GLY A 118 -14.16 5.95 -9.91
C GLY A 118 -13.38 5.91 -8.59
N SER A 119 -13.87 5.11 -7.63
CA SER A 119 -13.17 4.87 -6.35
C SER A 119 -11.95 3.94 -6.50
N LYS A 120 -11.77 3.33 -7.67
CA LYS A 120 -10.55 2.66 -8.14
C LYS A 120 -10.15 3.27 -9.48
N ARG A 121 -8.92 3.76 -9.59
CA ARG A 121 -8.40 4.41 -10.81
C ARG A 121 -7.07 3.79 -11.22
N SER A 122 -6.71 3.89 -12.49
CA SER A 122 -5.36 3.48 -12.94
C SER A 122 -4.29 4.42 -12.38
N LEU A 123 -3.11 3.89 -12.09
CA LEU A 123 -1.96 4.70 -11.68
C LEU A 123 -1.63 5.74 -12.76
N SER A 124 -1.69 5.35 -14.03
CA SER A 124 -1.44 6.26 -15.15
C SER A 124 -2.30 7.51 -15.12
N ASN A 125 -3.59 7.38 -14.78
CA ASN A 125 -4.50 8.53 -14.71
C ASN A 125 -4.32 9.35 -13.44
N VAL A 126 -4.12 8.70 -12.29
CA VAL A 126 -3.79 9.41 -11.05
C VAL A 126 -2.51 10.24 -11.22
N MET A 127 -1.51 9.70 -11.91
CA MET A 127 -0.30 10.45 -12.23
C MET A 127 -0.57 11.67 -13.13
N LYS A 128 -1.54 11.61 -14.07
CA LYS A 128 -1.96 12.81 -14.83
C LYS A 128 -2.65 13.84 -13.93
N GLN A 129 -3.51 13.40 -13.02
CA GLN A 129 -4.19 14.27 -12.05
C GLN A 129 -3.18 14.97 -11.12
N ILE A 130 -2.20 14.23 -10.60
CA ILE A 130 -1.10 14.76 -9.77
C ILE A 130 -0.29 15.81 -10.55
N ARG A 131 0.02 15.55 -11.83
CA ARG A 131 0.69 16.54 -12.69
C ARG A 131 -0.13 17.82 -12.86
N PHE A 132 -1.45 17.69 -13.05
CA PHE A 132 -2.35 18.84 -13.19
C PHE A 132 -2.43 19.68 -11.92
N GLN A 133 -2.25 19.07 -10.74
CA GLN A 133 -2.14 19.78 -9.46
C GLN A 133 -0.79 20.49 -9.26
N GLY A 134 0.16 20.39 -10.20
CA GLY A 134 1.44 21.10 -10.18
C GLY A 134 2.63 20.31 -9.63
N TYR A 135 2.46 19.03 -9.29
CA TYR A 135 3.58 18.20 -8.82
C TYR A 135 4.46 17.68 -9.95
N ASP A 136 5.76 17.56 -9.68
CA ASP A 136 6.69 16.84 -10.57
C ASP A 136 6.52 15.32 -10.41
N VAL A 137 5.69 14.76 -11.28
CA VAL A 137 5.41 13.32 -11.33
C VAL A 137 6.63 12.47 -11.63
N ASP A 138 7.62 12.99 -12.36
CA ASP A 138 8.82 12.23 -12.70
C ASP A 138 9.73 12.12 -11.48
N VAL A 139 9.80 13.14 -10.62
CA VAL A 139 10.41 13.06 -9.28
C VAL A 139 9.69 12.03 -8.41
N ILE A 140 8.36 12.08 -8.33
CA ILE A 140 7.56 11.15 -7.52
C ILE A 140 7.81 9.70 -7.96
N LYS A 141 7.75 9.42 -9.26
CA LYS A 141 8.02 8.10 -9.82
C LYS A 141 9.44 7.61 -9.52
N ARG A 142 10.45 8.49 -9.56
CA ARG A 142 11.82 8.14 -9.16
C ARG A 142 11.91 7.76 -7.68
N LYS A 143 11.29 8.54 -6.79
CA LYS A 143 11.23 8.24 -5.35
C LYS A 143 10.51 6.92 -5.05
N ILE A 144 9.42 6.63 -5.76
CA ILE A 144 8.70 5.35 -5.64
C ILE A 144 9.60 4.18 -6.04
N LYS A 145 10.30 4.27 -7.18
CA LYS A 145 11.23 3.23 -7.62
C LYS A 145 12.33 3.00 -6.60
N ASP A 146 12.92 4.07 -6.09
CA ASP A 146 13.97 4.02 -5.07
C ASP A 146 13.47 3.33 -3.77
N LEU A 147 12.26 3.67 -3.32
CA LEU A 147 11.60 3.02 -2.18
C LEU A 147 11.43 1.51 -2.40
N VAL A 148 10.93 1.09 -3.57
CA VAL A 148 10.76 -0.34 -3.92
C VAL A 148 12.11 -1.07 -3.93
N ILE A 149 13.12 -0.48 -4.58
CA ILE A 149 14.47 -1.05 -4.68
C ILE A 149 15.07 -1.24 -3.28
N LYS A 150 15.04 -0.20 -2.44
CA LYS A 150 15.57 -0.25 -1.07
C LYS A 150 14.87 -1.29 -0.21
N THR A 151 13.55 -1.40 -0.34
CA THR A 151 12.76 -2.41 0.39
C THR A 151 13.20 -3.82 0.03
N LEU A 152 13.39 -4.11 -1.26
CA LEU A 152 13.80 -5.43 -1.72
C LEU A 152 15.28 -5.74 -1.43
N ILE A 153 16.15 -4.74 -1.47
CA ILE A 153 17.54 -4.88 -1.03
C ILE A 153 17.60 -5.24 0.46
N ALA A 154 16.77 -4.60 1.29
CA ALA A 154 16.77 -4.84 2.74
C ALA A 154 16.43 -6.29 3.10
N ILE A 155 15.52 -6.93 2.37
CA ILE A 155 15.09 -8.33 2.63
C ILE A 155 15.86 -9.37 1.80
N ALA A 156 16.63 -8.96 0.80
CA ALA A 156 17.35 -9.87 -0.08
C ALA A 156 18.28 -10.87 0.64
N PRO A 157 19.03 -10.50 1.70
CA PRO A 157 19.86 -11.45 2.44
C PRO A 157 19.06 -12.58 3.08
N ASP A 158 17.92 -12.24 3.70
CA ASP A 158 17.05 -13.21 4.36
C ASP A 158 16.38 -14.13 3.35
N LEU A 159 15.86 -13.57 2.24
CA LEU A 159 15.31 -14.35 1.14
C LEU A 159 16.34 -15.31 0.55
N LYS A 160 17.59 -14.87 0.40
CA LYS A 160 18.68 -15.70 -0.12
C LYS A 160 19.01 -16.86 0.83
N SER A 161 19.07 -16.58 2.13
CA SER A 161 19.33 -17.59 3.15
C SER A 161 18.23 -18.64 3.17
N GLU A 162 16.97 -18.20 3.20
CA GLU A 162 15.80 -19.09 3.23
C GLU A 162 15.61 -19.87 1.93
N PHE A 163 15.88 -19.23 0.79
CA PHE A 163 15.83 -19.90 -0.49
C PHE A 163 16.83 -21.06 -0.53
N ARG A 164 18.08 -20.83 -0.10
CA ARG A 164 19.14 -21.85 -0.08
C ARG A 164 18.90 -22.96 0.95
N SER A 165 18.24 -22.69 2.07
CA SER A 165 17.90 -23.71 3.08
C SER A 165 16.83 -24.68 2.56
N CYS A 166 15.89 -24.17 1.76
CA CYS A 166 14.83 -24.96 1.12
C CYS A 166 15.32 -25.83 -0.05
N LEU A 167 16.53 -25.60 -0.58
CA LEU A 167 17.04 -26.36 -1.72
C LEU A 167 17.62 -27.73 -1.30
N PRO A 168 17.25 -28.82 -1.99
CA PRO A 168 17.93 -30.09 -1.85
C PRO A 168 19.44 -29.95 -2.07
N ALA A 169 20.26 -30.74 -1.37
CA ALA A 169 21.71 -30.70 -1.52
C ALA A 169 22.18 -30.94 -2.96
N SER A 170 21.43 -31.72 -3.74
CA SER A 170 21.66 -31.99 -5.17
C SER A 170 21.46 -30.78 -6.08
N ASP A 171 20.72 -29.77 -5.63
CA ASP A 171 20.29 -28.63 -6.46
C ASP A 171 20.95 -27.31 -6.02
N LYS A 172 21.84 -27.33 -5.02
CA LYS A 172 22.54 -26.14 -4.53
C LYS A 172 23.36 -25.40 -5.60
N ASN A 173 23.78 -26.11 -6.66
CA ASN A 173 24.51 -25.56 -7.80
C ASN A 173 23.65 -25.39 -9.06
N LYS A 174 22.34 -25.68 -9.00
CA LYS A 174 21.42 -25.49 -10.12
C LYS A 174 20.79 -24.12 -10.06
N THR A 175 20.60 -23.51 -11.22
CA THR A 175 19.78 -22.31 -11.36
C THR A 175 18.32 -22.68 -11.20
N ILE A 176 17.77 -22.45 -10.00
CA ILE A 176 16.33 -22.62 -9.75
C ILE A 176 15.63 -21.29 -10.01
N SER A 177 14.66 -21.33 -10.93
CA SER A 177 13.88 -20.16 -11.33
C SER A 177 12.61 -20.08 -10.49
N CYS A 178 12.57 -19.13 -9.56
CA CYS A 178 11.35 -18.76 -8.85
C CYS A 178 11.04 -17.30 -9.15
N PHE A 179 9.76 -16.97 -9.19
CA PHE A 179 9.32 -15.59 -9.26
C PHE A 179 8.22 -15.34 -8.23
N GLN A 180 8.13 -14.10 -7.76
CA GLN A 180 7.07 -13.66 -6.86
C GLN A 180 6.49 -12.35 -7.38
N ILE A 181 5.16 -12.29 -7.47
CA ILE A 181 4.45 -11.03 -7.70
C ILE A 181 4.11 -10.43 -6.33
N LEU A 182 4.58 -9.22 -6.09
CA LEU A 182 4.41 -8.47 -4.86
C LEU A 182 3.50 -7.26 -5.11
N GLY A 183 2.61 -7.00 -4.16
CA GLY A 183 1.78 -5.78 -4.14
C GLY A 183 2.34 -4.77 -3.14
N PHE A 184 2.89 -3.68 -3.62
CA PHE A 184 3.35 -2.58 -2.77
C PHE A 184 2.22 -1.60 -2.55
N ASP A 185 1.94 -1.28 -1.29
CA ASP A 185 0.96 -0.28 -0.90
C ASP A 185 1.71 0.97 -0.46
N ILE A 186 1.58 2.04 -1.22
CA ILE A 186 2.31 3.29 -1.02
C ILE A 186 1.33 4.43 -0.85
N LEU A 187 1.54 5.24 0.19
CA LEU A 187 0.84 6.50 0.36
C LEU A 187 1.74 7.64 -0.11
N LEU A 188 1.18 8.68 -0.71
CA LEU A 188 1.88 9.94 -0.94
C LEU A 188 1.47 10.92 0.16
N ASP A 189 2.44 11.57 0.79
CA ASP A 189 2.16 12.73 1.64
C ASP A 189 1.84 13.98 0.80
N SER A 190 1.46 15.07 1.47
CA SER A 190 1.11 16.34 0.81
C SER A 190 2.25 16.95 -0.01
N ASP A 191 3.50 16.54 0.18
CA ASP A 191 4.66 17.02 -0.59
C ASP A 191 5.01 16.05 -1.75
N GLY A 192 4.22 14.99 -1.92
CA GLY A 192 4.45 13.94 -2.92
C GLY A 192 5.58 12.98 -2.55
N ALA A 193 6.02 12.94 -1.29
CA ALA A 193 6.96 11.92 -0.84
C ALA A 193 6.23 10.57 -0.64
N PRO A 194 6.77 9.47 -1.18
CA PRO A 194 6.17 8.16 -1.01
C PRO A 194 6.52 7.53 0.34
N ILE A 195 5.51 6.96 0.98
CA ILE A 195 5.59 6.27 2.27
C ILE A 195 5.12 4.83 2.05
N LEU A 196 5.98 3.85 2.37
CA LEU A 196 5.62 2.44 2.30
C LEU A 196 4.64 2.12 3.44
N LEU A 197 3.47 1.56 3.11
CA LEU A 197 2.50 1.11 4.09
C LEU A 197 2.66 -0.37 4.42
N GLU A 198 2.75 -1.21 3.39
CA GLU A 198 2.91 -2.67 3.48
C GLU A 198 3.37 -3.26 2.13
N VAL A 199 3.88 -4.49 2.17
CA VAL A 199 4.19 -5.31 1.00
C VAL A 199 3.40 -6.61 1.10
N ASN A 200 2.49 -6.81 0.14
CA ASN A 200 1.66 -8.00 0.05
C ASN A 200 2.34 -9.07 -0.80
N SER A 201 2.56 -10.26 -0.23
CA SER A 201 3.13 -11.41 -0.95
C SER A 201 2.13 -12.07 -1.91
N SER A 202 0.83 -11.92 -1.69
CA SER A 202 -0.23 -12.51 -2.54
C SER A 202 -1.26 -11.44 -2.94
N PRO A 203 -0.89 -10.44 -3.76
CA PRO A 203 -1.80 -9.39 -4.15
C PRO A 203 -2.95 -9.95 -5.00
N SER A 204 -4.16 -9.39 -4.84
CA SER A 204 -5.28 -9.74 -5.73
C SER A 204 -4.96 -9.33 -7.17
N LEU A 205 -5.09 -10.29 -8.09
CA LEU A 205 -5.02 -10.11 -9.54
C LEU A 205 -6.40 -10.22 -10.20
N ARG A 206 -7.48 -10.22 -9.40
CA ARG A 206 -8.83 -10.28 -9.92
C ARG A 206 -9.16 -8.98 -10.66
N LEU A 207 -9.77 -9.17 -11.82
CA LEU A 207 -10.40 -8.13 -12.60
C LEU A 207 -11.86 -8.03 -12.15
N ASP A 208 -12.07 -7.55 -10.93
CA ASP A 208 -13.42 -7.23 -10.45
C ASP A 208 -13.84 -5.93 -11.16
N PHE A 209 -14.44 -6.08 -12.34
CA PHE A 209 -15.22 -5.05 -13.03
C PHE A 209 -16.69 -5.26 -12.65
N GLU A 210 -17.03 -4.86 -11.43
CA GLU A 210 -18.42 -4.58 -11.04
C GLU A 210 -18.47 -3.12 -10.60
#